data_AF-A0A3N5R3P2-F1
#
_entry.id   AF-A0A3N5R3P2-F1
#
_cell.length_a   1.000
_cell.length_b   1.000
_cell.length_c   1.000
_cell.angle_alpha   90.00
_cell.angle_beta   90.00
_cell.angle_gamma   90.00
#
_symmetry.space_group_name_H-M   'P 1'
#
loop_
_entity.id
_entity.type
_entity.pdbx_description
1 polymer ?
#
loop_
_entity_poly.entity_id
_entity_poly.type
_entity_poly.pdbx_seq_one_letter_code
_entity_poly.pdbx_strand_id
1 'polypeptide(L)' 'MIVKDFQAGKPLPLNRWASITAPTLVIVGGNSEPFFHNGALALVDDMPNARRRILEGQDHAVSPAALAP' A
#
# COMPACT_ATOMS: atom_id res chain seq x y z
N MET A 1 17.84 0.51 10.67
CA MET A 1 16.87 1.12 9.74
C MET A 1 15.52 0.47 9.98
N ILE A 2 14.46 1.27 10.15
CA ILE A 2 13.12 0.79 10.58
C ILE A 2 12.47 -0.15 9.54
N VAL A 3 12.80 0.02 8.26
CA VAL A 3 12.14 -0.71 7.14
C VAL A 3 12.90 -1.96 6.67
N LYS A 4 14.01 -2.33 7.31
CA LYS A 4 14.93 -3.39 6.83
C LYS A 4 14.21 -4.69 6.47
N ASP A 5 13.30 -5.16 7.33
CA ASP A 5 12.65 -6.45 7.15
C ASP A 5 11.53 -6.42 6.09
N PHE A 6 11.04 -5.23 5.71
CA PHE A 6 9.95 -5.05 4.74
C PHE A 6 10.45 -4.66 3.34
N GLN A 7 11.76 -4.47 3.16
CA GLN A 7 12.40 -4.18 1.88
C GLN A 7 13.34 -5.31 1.43
N ALA A 8 13.21 -6.49 2.02
CA ALA A 8 14.09 -7.63 1.77
C ALA A 8 13.78 -8.41 0.48
N GLY A 9 12.86 -7.93 -0.38
CA GLY A 9 12.44 -8.62 -1.60
C GLY A 9 11.65 -9.91 -1.36
N LYS A 10 11.06 -10.06 -0.17
CA LYS A 10 10.22 -11.21 0.22
C LYS A 10 8.78 -10.72 0.49
N PRO A 11 7.78 -11.60 0.39
CA PRO A 11 6.41 -11.27 0.79
C PRO A 11 6.36 -10.71 2.22
N LEU A 12 5.41 -9.80 2.49
CA LEU A 12 5.18 -9.29 3.84
C LEU A 12 4.75 -10.44 4.78
N PRO A 13 5.08 -10.38 6.08
CA PRO A 13 4.64 -11.40 7.03
C PRO A 13 3.12 -11.48 7.09
N LEU A 14 2.59 -12.70 6.97
CA LEU A 14 1.17 -12.97 7.05
C LEU A 14 0.61 -12.60 8.43
N ASN A 15 -0.62 -12.09 8.45
CA ASN A 15 -1.42 -11.71 9.60
C ASN A 15 -0.77 -10.66 10.51
N ARG A 16 0.22 -9.92 10.02
CA ARG A 16 0.93 -8.92 10.83
C ARG A 16 0.02 -7.75 11.22
N TRP A 17 -0.90 -7.39 10.33
CA TRP A 17 -1.84 -6.28 10.48
C TRP A 17 -3.30 -6.74 10.58
N ALA A 18 -3.54 -8.05 10.74
CA ALA A 18 -4.89 -8.61 10.85
C ALA A 18 -5.69 -8.05 12.05
N SER A 19 -5.02 -7.52 13.08
CA SER A 19 -5.68 -6.87 14.23
C SER A 19 -6.13 -5.43 13.98
N ILE A 20 -5.77 -4.83 12.83
CA ILE A 20 -6.19 -3.48 12.47
C ILE A 20 -7.63 -3.53 11.96
N THR A 21 -8.57 -3.13 12.83
CA THR A 21 -10.00 -3.11 12.51
C THR A 21 -10.49 -1.74 12.03
N ALA A 22 -9.69 -0.69 12.15
CA ALA A 22 -10.03 0.64 11.65
C ALA A 22 -10.17 0.61 10.11
N PRO A 23 -11.20 1.26 9.53
CA PRO A 23 -11.32 1.40 8.08
C PRO A 23 -10.05 2.01 7.48
N THR A 24 -9.43 1.30 6.54
CA THR A 24 -8.12 1.69 6.01
C THR A 24 -8.19 1.85 4.49
N LEU A 25 -7.64 2.97 4.00
CA LEU A 25 -7.49 3.23 2.57
C LEU A 25 -6.02 3.12 2.20
N VAL A 26 -5.69 2.17 1.33
CA VAL A 26 -4.34 1.99 0.77
C VAL A 26 -4.32 2.62 -0.62
N ILE A 27 -3.43 3.58 -0.84
CA ILE A 27 -3.32 4.33 -2.10
C ILE A 27 -1.99 3.98 -2.78
N VAL A 28 -2.04 3.78 -4.11
CA VAL A 28 -0.85 3.60 -4.95
C VAL A 28 -1.03 4.37 -6.26
N GLY A 29 0.04 5.00 -6.76
CA GLY A 29 0.04 5.62 -8.09
C GLY A 29 -0.02 4.55 -9.19
N GLY A 30 -0.80 4.78 -10.24
CA GLY A 30 -0.95 3.82 -11.35
C GLY A 30 0.34 3.57 -12.14
N ASN A 31 1.24 4.57 -12.18
CA ASN A 31 2.53 4.52 -12.85
C ASN A 31 3.69 4.14 -11.91
N SER A 32 3.41 3.81 -10.64
CA SER A 32 4.44 3.38 -9.69
C SER A 32 5.05 2.03 -10.06
N GLU A 33 6.26 1.77 -9.58
CA GLU A 33 6.96 0.51 -9.80
C GLU A 33 6.19 -0.69 -9.21
N PRO A 34 6.34 -1.90 -9.78
CA PRO A 34 5.57 -3.07 -9.36
C PRO A 34 5.60 -3.38 -7.86
N PHE A 35 6.71 -3.06 -7.17
CA PHE A 35 6.82 -3.31 -5.74
C PHE A 35 5.86 -2.45 -4.90
N PHE A 36 5.48 -1.25 -5.35
CA PHE A 36 4.45 -0.45 -4.69
C PHE A 36 3.07 -1.08 -4.82
N HIS A 37 2.76 -1.63 -6.00
CA HIS A 37 1.50 -2.33 -6.24
C HIS A 37 1.41 -3.60 -5.40
N ASN A 38 2.50 -4.38 -5.33
CA ASN A 38 2.58 -5.59 -4.52
C ASN A 38 2.45 -5.30 -3.03
N GLY A 39 3.12 -4.26 -2.53
CA GLY A 39 2.99 -3.83 -1.14
C GLY A 39 1.57 -3.38 -0.80
N ALA A 40 0.94 -2.59 -1.69
CA ALA A 40 -0.44 -2.14 -1.51
C ALA A 40 -1.43 -3.31 -1.48
N LEU A 41 -1.27 -4.29 -2.37
CA LEU A 41 -2.11 -5.49 -2.40
C LEU A 41 -1.93 -6.34 -1.13
N ALA A 42 -0.68 -6.58 -0.71
CA ALA A 42 -0.39 -7.36 0.49
C ALA A 42 -1.00 -6.75 1.76
N LEU A 43 -1.07 -5.42 1.87
CA LEU A 43 -1.75 -4.77 3.00
C LEU A 43 -3.27 -4.94 2.96
N VAL A 44 -3.85 -4.89 1.76
CA VAL A 44 -5.30 -5.04 1.57
C VAL A 44 -5.75 -6.47 1.86
N ASP A 45 -4.94 -7.45 1.48
CA ASP A 45 -5.22 -8.86 1.73
C ASP A 45 -5.06 -9.24 3.21
N ASP A 46 -4.21 -8.53 3.97
CA ASP A 46 -3.91 -8.83 5.37
C ASP A 46 -4.86 -8.15 6.37
N MET A 47 -5.50 -7.05 5.99
CA MET A 47 -6.34 -6.24 6.87
C MET A 47 -7.84 -6.44 6.61
N PRO A 48 -8.67 -6.68 7.64
CA PRO A 48 -10.09 -7.03 7.46
C PRO A 48 -10.95 -5.92 6.84
N ASN A 49 -10.58 -4.65 7.04
CA ASN A 49 -11.35 -3.48 6.62
C ASN A 49 -10.55 -2.54 5.71
N ALA A 50 -9.65 -3.10 4.89
CA ALA A 50 -8.86 -2.33 3.95
C ALA A 50 -9.48 -2.32 2.54
N ARG A 51 -9.28 -1.19 1.84
CA ARG A 51 -9.56 -1.09 0.40
C ARG A 51 -8.40 -0.41 -0.31
N ARG A 52 -8.19 -0.80 -1.56
CA ARG A 52 -7.18 -0.22 -2.44
C ARG A 52 -7.79 0.86 -3.34
N ARG A 53 -7.08 1.96 -3.52
CA ARG A 53 -7.32 2.96 -4.58
C ARG A 53 -6.06 3.13 -5.42
N ILE A 54 -6.21 3.00 -6.73
CA ILE A 54 -5.17 3.34 -7.70
C ILE A 54 -5.44 4.77 -8.18
N LEU A 55 -4.42 5.61 -8.15
CA LEU A 55 -4.48 6.95 -8.74
C LEU A 55 -3.87 6.89 -10.13
N GLU A 56 -4.72 6.72 -11.14
CA GLU A 56 -4.28 6.60 -12.53
C GLU A 56 -3.44 7.81 -12.97
N GLY A 57 -2.36 7.54 -13.70
CA GLY A 57 -1.42 8.56 -14.17
C GLY A 57 -0.50 9.15 -13.09
N GLN A 58 -0.65 8.78 -11.82
CA GLN A 58 0.27 9.19 -10.74
C GLN A 58 1.37 8.15 -10.54
N ASP A 59 2.57 8.60 -10.17
CA ASP A 59 3.68 7.73 -9.79
C ASP A 59 3.89 7.72 -8.27
N HIS A 60 5.07 7.30 -7.79
CA HIS A 60 5.39 7.30 -6.37
C HIS A 60 5.43 8.72 -5.76
N ALA A 61 5.86 9.71 -6.55
CA ALA A 61 5.91 11.12 -6.20
C ALA A 61 4.59 11.82 -6.58
N VAL A 62 3.48 11.27 -6.09
CA VAL A 62 2.10 11.72 -6.35
C VAL A 62 1.91 13.23 -6.16
N SER A 63 1.14 13.85 -7.07
CA SER A 63 0.75 15.25 -6.92
C SER A 63 -0.18 15.46 -5.73
N PRO A 64 0.03 16.50 -4.89
CA PRO A 64 -0.89 16.85 -3.82
C PRO A 64 -2.34 17.05 -4.31
N ALA A 65 -2.53 17.58 -5.52
CA ALA A 65 -3.86 17.79 -6.09
C ALA A 65 -4.61 16.48 -6.36
N ALA A 66 -3.91 15.37 -6.60
CA ALA A 66 -4.52 14.05 -6.77
C ALA A 66 -4.96 13.41 -5.44
N LEU A 67 -4.48 13.94 -4.31
CA LEU A 67 -4.83 13.51 -2.95
C LEU A 67 -5.82 14.47 -2.26
N ALA A 68 -5.89 15.70 -2.75
CA ALA A 68 -6.82 16.73 -2.31
C ALA A 68 -8.28 16.30 -2.62
N PRO A 69 -9.27 16.91 -1.94
CA PRO A 69 -10.58 16.30 -1.72
C PRO A 69 -11.38 16.06 -3.00
#